data_AF-A0A533RI77-F1
#
_entry.id   AF-A0A533RI77-F1
#
_cell.length_a   1.000
_cell.length_b   1.000
_cell.length_c   1.000
_cell.angle_alpha   90.00
_cell.angle_beta   90.00
_cell.angle_gamma   90.00
#
_symmetry.space_group_name_H-M   'P 1'
#
loop_
_entity.id
_entity.type
_entity.pdbx_description
1 polymer ?
#
loop_
_entity_poly.entity_id
_entity_poly.type
_entity_poly.pdbx_seq_one_letter_code
_entity_poly.pdbx_strand_id
1 'polypeptide(L)'
;MADRLRRDVGHRGAVARLPPLRPAPCRGRLPAPRAALRGCVTPVPERRQPKPVSILVRVGVACAYGAVVLAAVLWGGVAGVAALYAVVATVSVVEFYEITRREHRTPNELFGAIAVAAMPIAAAVADLKGLATVAAVLIVAALLWHLLFARVRTSDTATTVFGAVYVGFTLSHLVLLRRLPLA
;
A
#
# COMPACT_ATOMS: atom_id res chain seq x y z
N MET A 1 -2.07 5.71 -41.50
CA MET A 1 -3.30 5.75 -40.67
C MET A 1 -3.05 5.67 -39.15
N ALA A 2 -1.82 5.44 -38.66
CA ALA A 2 -1.53 5.34 -37.22
C ALA A 2 -1.19 6.69 -36.53
N ASP A 3 -0.91 7.74 -37.30
CA ASP A 3 -0.33 8.99 -36.75
C ASP A 3 -1.38 10.05 -36.38
N ARG A 4 -2.66 9.84 -36.72
CA ARG A 4 -3.75 10.77 -36.33
C ARG A 4 -4.31 10.50 -34.93
N LEU A 5 -4.16 9.29 -34.38
CA LEU A 5 -4.71 8.93 -33.07
C LEU A 5 -3.90 9.45 -31.88
N ARG A 6 -2.60 9.73 -32.07
CA ARG A 6 -1.74 10.23 -30.97
C ARG A 6 -1.89 11.72 -30.68
N ARG A 7 -2.54 12.49 -31.57
CA ARG A 7 -2.69 13.95 -31.41
C ARG A 7 -3.91 14.36 -30.59
N ASP A 8 -4.93 13.51 -30.49
CA ASP A 8 -6.19 13.85 -29.83
C ASP A 8 -6.22 13.59 -28.32
N VAL A 9 -5.28 12.82 -27.78
CA VAL A 9 -5.23 12.53 -26.33
C VAL A 9 -4.66 13.72 -25.53
N GLY A 10 -4.10 14.73 -26.21
CA GLY A 10 -3.48 15.91 -25.60
C GLY A 10 -4.45 17.05 -25.24
N HIS A 11 -5.70 17.03 -25.70
CA HIS A 11 -6.63 18.15 -25.49
C HIS A 11 -7.58 17.92 -24.33
N ARG A 12 -7.27 18.57 -23.18
CA ARG A 12 -8.17 18.74 -22.01
C ARG A 12 -9.54 19.37 -22.33
N GLY A 13 -9.79 19.82 -23.57
CA GLY A 13 -11.08 20.31 -24.04
C GLY A 13 -12.05 19.22 -24.54
N ALA A 14 -11.62 17.96 -24.66
CA ALA A 14 -12.43 16.89 -25.25
C ALA A 14 -13.60 16.40 -24.36
N VAL A 15 -13.59 16.71 -23.07
CA VAL A 15 -14.67 16.32 -22.13
C VAL A 15 -15.91 17.23 -22.21
N ALA A 16 -15.86 18.32 -22.99
CA ALA A 16 -16.91 19.33 -23.04
C ALA A 16 -17.96 19.13 -24.16
N ARG A 17 -17.90 18.03 -24.92
CA ARG A 17 -18.92 17.70 -25.95
C ARG A 17 -19.93 16.66 -25.47
N LEU A 18 -20.64 16.96 -24.38
CA LEU A 18 -21.92 16.32 -24.12
C LEU A 18 -22.96 16.92 -25.10
N PRO A 19 -23.77 16.09 -25.79
CA PRO A 19 -24.80 16.57 -26.71
C PRO A 19 -25.85 17.39 -25.94
N PRO A 20 -26.49 18.39 -26.58
CA PRO A 20 -27.49 19.21 -25.93
C PRO A 20 -28.68 18.34 -25.49
N LEU A 21 -28.97 18.36 -24.18
CA LEU A 21 -30.14 17.70 -23.60
C LEU A 21 -31.41 18.33 -24.18
N ARG A 22 -32.26 17.51 -24.81
CA ARG A 22 -33.62 17.90 -25.23
C ARG A 22 -34.44 18.35 -24.01
N PRO A 23 -35.21 19.44 -24.09
CA PRO A 23 -36.08 19.84 -22.99
C PRO A 23 -37.20 18.80 -22.80
N ALA A 24 -37.25 18.20 -21.61
CA ALA A 24 -38.36 17.36 -21.18
C ALA A 24 -39.58 18.22 -20.80
N PRO A 25 -40.82 17.73 -20.96
CA PRO A 25 -42.03 18.50 -20.69
C PRO A 25 -42.14 18.84 -19.21
N CYS A 26 -42.35 20.11 -18.89
CA CYS A 26 -42.51 20.63 -17.54
C CYS A 26 -43.72 20.01 -16.81
N ARG A 27 -43.48 19.12 -15.86
CA ARG A 27 -44.41 18.81 -14.77
C ARG A 27 -43.65 18.52 -13.47
N GLY A 28 -44.01 19.25 -12.41
CA GLY A 28 -43.60 18.95 -11.04
C GLY A 28 -42.76 20.06 -10.43
N ARG A 29 -43.30 20.70 -9.39
CA ARG A 29 -42.67 21.75 -8.57
C ARG A 29 -41.24 21.34 -8.20
N LEU A 30 -40.26 22.03 -8.76
CA LEU A 30 -38.88 21.94 -8.30
C LEU A 30 -38.82 22.50 -6.86
N PRO A 31 -38.19 21.78 -5.91
CA PRO A 31 -37.98 22.30 -4.57
C PRO A 31 -37.15 23.59 -4.65
N ALA A 32 -37.47 24.55 -3.77
CA ALA A 32 -36.92 25.90 -3.74
C ALA A 32 -35.40 25.91 -4.06
N PRO A 33 -34.94 26.84 -4.91
CA PRO A 33 -33.56 26.89 -5.36
C PRO A 33 -32.67 26.95 -4.12
N ARG A 34 -31.92 25.86 -3.88
CA ARG A 34 -30.89 25.82 -2.85
C ARG A 34 -30.02 27.05 -3.08
N ALA A 35 -30.00 27.94 -2.07
CA ALA A 35 -29.17 29.12 -2.05
C ALA A 35 -27.80 28.77 -2.63
N ALA A 36 -27.36 29.57 -3.59
CA ALA A 36 -26.08 29.36 -4.24
C ALA A 36 -25.01 29.11 -3.17
N LEU A 37 -24.37 27.94 -3.22
CA LEU A 37 -23.14 27.62 -2.48
C LEU A 37 -22.01 28.52 -3.00
N ARG A 38 -22.16 29.82 -2.79
CA ARG A 38 -21.25 30.89 -3.21
C ARG A 38 -20.72 31.51 -1.94
N GLY A 39 -19.85 30.79 -1.24
CA GLY A 39 -19.26 31.33 -0.02
C GLY A 39 -18.79 30.29 0.98
N CYS A 40 -17.96 29.35 0.52
CA CYS A 40 -16.84 28.81 1.30
C CYS A 40 -16.08 27.84 0.40
N VAL A 41 -15.51 28.35 -0.69
CA VAL A 41 -14.30 27.71 -1.20
C VAL A 41 -13.25 28.06 -0.17
N THR A 42 -13.01 27.16 0.79
CA THR A 42 -11.78 27.23 1.57
C THR A 42 -10.64 27.30 0.55
N PRO A 43 -9.64 28.19 0.72
CA PRO A 43 -8.49 28.15 -0.16
C PRO A 43 -7.96 26.72 -0.13
N VAL A 44 -8.03 26.03 -1.28
CA VAL A 44 -7.41 24.71 -1.43
C VAL A 44 -5.97 24.92 -0.98
N PRO A 45 -5.50 24.24 0.08
CA PRO A 45 -4.17 24.50 0.60
C PRO A 45 -3.19 24.41 -0.57
N GLU A 46 -2.47 25.50 -0.81
CA GLU A 46 -1.51 25.62 -1.89
C GLU A 46 -0.61 24.39 -1.82
N ARG A 47 -0.77 23.45 -2.77
CA ARG A 47 0.01 22.21 -2.76
C ARG A 47 1.46 22.64 -2.90
N ARG A 48 2.18 22.62 -1.80
CA ARG A 48 3.62 22.90 -1.72
C ARG A 48 4.29 22.10 -2.82
N GLN A 49 4.74 22.78 -3.88
CA GLN A 49 5.33 22.11 -5.01
C GLN A 49 6.56 21.35 -4.51
N PRO A 50 6.60 20.01 -4.63
CA PRO A 50 7.74 19.26 -4.16
C PRO A 50 8.96 19.71 -4.97
N LYS A 51 10.01 20.14 -4.26
CA LYS A 51 11.26 20.62 -4.85
C LYS A 51 11.77 19.52 -5.80
N PRO A 52 12.09 19.83 -7.08
CA PRO A 52 12.54 18.82 -8.02
C PRO A 52 13.85 18.23 -7.50
N VAL A 53 13.80 16.97 -7.07
CA VAL A 53 14.99 16.20 -6.71
C VAL A 53 15.74 15.92 -8.01
N SER A 54 17.06 16.07 -8.02
CA SER A 54 17.85 15.85 -9.24
C SER A 54 17.65 14.41 -9.73
N ILE A 55 17.53 14.26 -11.06
CA ILE A 55 17.41 12.94 -11.70
C ILE A 55 18.60 12.05 -11.30
N LEU A 56 19.77 12.66 -11.15
CA LEU A 56 20.99 11.98 -10.72
C LEU A 56 20.84 11.32 -9.34
N VAL A 57 20.19 11.98 -8.37
CA VAL A 57 19.93 11.40 -7.04
C VAL A 57 18.93 10.26 -7.14
N ARG A 58 17.88 10.39 -7.96
CA ARG A 58 16.91 9.30 -8.20
C ARG A 58 17.59 8.05 -8.78
N VAL A 59 18.42 8.24 -9.80
CA VAL A 59 19.16 7.15 -10.44
C VAL A 59 20.18 6.56 -9.47
N GLY A 60 20.95 7.40 -8.77
CA GLY A 60 21.94 6.95 -7.80
C GLY A 60 21.34 6.11 -6.68
N VAL A 61 20.21 6.55 -6.11
CA VAL A 61 19.48 5.79 -5.08
C VAL A 61 18.92 4.48 -5.63
N ALA A 62 18.35 4.49 -6.85
CA ALA A 62 17.84 3.27 -7.48
C ALA A 62 18.96 2.24 -7.75
N CYS A 63 20.11 2.69 -8.25
CA CYS A 63 21.28 1.85 -8.45
C CYS A 63 21.82 1.31 -7.12
N ALA A 64 21.87 2.13 -6.07
CA ALA A 64 22.30 1.69 -4.75
C ALA A 64 21.39 0.60 -4.17
N TYR A 65 20.06 0.80 -4.22
CA TYR A 65 19.11 -0.24 -3.80
C TYR A 65 19.25 -1.52 -4.63
N GLY A 66 19.36 -1.41 -5.96
CA GLY A 66 19.56 -2.55 -6.83
C GLY A 66 20.85 -3.32 -6.50
N ALA A 67 21.96 -2.61 -6.26
CA ALA A 67 23.24 -3.20 -5.89
C ALA A 67 23.17 -3.92 -4.54
N VAL A 68 22.50 -3.35 -3.53
CA VAL A 68 22.31 -3.99 -2.22
C VAL A 68 21.48 -5.27 -2.35
N VAL A 69 20.39 -5.23 -3.11
CA VAL A 69 19.55 -6.42 -3.36
C VAL A 69 20.34 -7.51 -4.08
N LEU A 70 21.05 -7.16 -5.16
CA LEU A 70 21.92 -8.08 -5.89
C LEU A 70 22.99 -8.68 -4.98
N ALA A 71 23.65 -7.86 -4.17
CA ALA A 71 24.70 -8.33 -3.27
C ALA A 71 24.16 -9.32 -2.24
N ALA A 72 22.99 -9.02 -1.64
CA ALA A 72 22.34 -9.91 -0.68
C ALA A 72 21.90 -11.24 -1.32
N VAL A 73 21.39 -11.21 -2.55
CA VAL A 73 20.97 -12.44 -3.25
C VAL A 73 22.16 -13.29 -3.66
N LEU A 74 23.23 -12.68 -4.18
CA LEU A 74 24.39 -13.40 -4.70
C LEU A 74 25.31 -13.93 -3.59
N TRP A 75 25.64 -13.09 -2.59
CA TRP A 75 26.59 -13.44 -1.53
C TRP A 75 25.95 -13.67 -0.16
N GLY A 76 24.74 -13.16 0.10
CA GLY A 76 24.13 -13.20 1.43
C GLY A 76 23.55 -14.56 1.85
N GLY A 77 23.47 -15.53 0.94
CA GLY A 77 22.83 -16.82 1.21
C GLY A 77 21.37 -16.66 1.65
N VAL A 78 20.82 -17.64 2.38
CA VAL A 78 19.43 -17.56 2.87
C VAL A 78 19.29 -16.47 3.94
N ALA A 79 20.24 -16.40 4.89
CA ALA A 79 20.16 -15.48 6.02
C ALA A 79 20.23 -14.00 5.59
N GLY A 80 21.08 -13.66 4.63
CA GLY A 80 21.18 -12.29 4.10
C GLY A 80 19.94 -11.87 3.32
N VAL A 81 19.37 -12.77 2.52
CA VAL A 81 18.10 -12.52 1.81
C VAL A 81 16.93 -12.35 2.79
N ALA A 82 16.89 -13.16 3.85
CA ALA A 82 15.88 -13.05 4.91
C ALA A 82 15.97 -11.73 5.67
N ALA A 83 17.19 -11.30 6.05
CA ALA A 83 17.41 -10.03 6.73
C ALA A 83 17.03 -8.83 5.85
N LEU A 84 17.42 -8.86 4.56
CA LEU A 84 17.03 -7.84 3.59
C LEU A 84 15.51 -7.71 3.50
N TYR A 85 14.81 -8.83 3.29
CA TYR A 85 13.36 -8.83 3.15
C TYR A 85 12.64 -8.53 4.46
N ALA A 86 13.20 -8.87 5.63
CA ALA A 86 12.68 -8.40 6.92
C ALA A 86 12.65 -6.87 6.98
N VAL A 87 13.77 -6.20 6.65
CA VAL A 87 13.84 -4.73 6.66
C VAL A 87 12.88 -4.12 5.64
N VAL A 88 12.88 -4.64 4.40
CA VAL A 88 11.99 -4.14 3.33
C VAL A 88 10.52 -4.32 3.71
N ALA A 89 10.15 -5.48 4.26
CA ALA A 89 8.79 -5.76 4.70
C ALA A 89 8.37 -4.83 5.84
N THR A 90 9.22 -4.59 6.83
CA THR A 90 8.93 -3.67 7.95
C THR A 90 8.72 -2.24 7.46
N VAL A 91 9.58 -1.71 6.59
CA VAL A 91 9.39 -0.37 6.02
C VAL A 91 8.10 -0.30 5.20
N SER A 92 7.82 -1.33 4.42
CA SER A 92 6.63 -1.40 3.56
C SER A 92 5.33 -1.45 4.37
N VAL A 93 5.30 -2.18 5.49
CA VAL A 93 4.11 -2.27 6.33
C VAL A 93 3.87 -0.99 7.14
N VAL A 94 4.93 -0.28 7.56
CA VAL A 94 4.81 1.02 8.21
C VAL A 94 4.17 2.05 7.27
N GLU A 95 4.64 2.13 6.02
CA GLU A 95 4.03 2.99 5.00
C GLU A 95 2.57 2.59 4.71
N PHE A 96 2.29 1.28 4.64
CA PHE A 96 0.93 0.79 4.46
C PHE A 96 0.01 1.23 5.61
N TYR A 97 0.47 1.11 6.86
CA TYR A 97 -0.30 1.54 8.02
C TYR A 97 -0.51 3.05 8.06
N GLU A 98 0.50 3.85 7.71
CA GLU A 98 0.37 5.31 7.58
C GLU A 98 -0.70 5.72 6.55
N ILE A 99 -0.80 5.01 5.42
CA ILE A 99 -1.87 5.24 4.44
C ILE A 99 -3.25 4.96 5.06
N THR A 100 -3.38 3.85 5.79
CA THR A 100 -4.65 3.49 6.45
C THR A 100 -5.00 4.40 7.65
N ARG A 101 -4.00 4.97 8.32
CA ARG A 101 -4.17 5.86 9.47
C ARG A 101 -4.75 7.22 9.08
N ARG A 102 -4.47 7.69 7.87
CA ARG A 102 -5.07 8.93 7.31
C ARG A 102 -6.60 8.87 7.20
N GLU A 103 -7.18 7.69 7.36
CA GLU A 103 -8.62 7.42 7.29
C GLU A 103 -9.30 7.31 8.68
N HIS A 104 -8.71 7.91 9.73
CA HIS A 104 -9.18 7.87 11.12
C HIS A 104 -9.22 6.48 11.77
N ARG A 105 -8.31 5.59 11.37
CA ARG A 105 -8.09 4.31 12.06
C ARG A 105 -6.87 4.43 12.97
N THR A 106 -6.92 3.79 14.14
CA THR A 106 -5.77 3.65 15.05
C THR A 106 -5.36 2.18 15.04
N PRO A 107 -4.59 1.74 14.05
CA PRO A 107 -4.20 0.34 13.93
C PRO A 107 -3.24 -0.04 15.06
N ASN A 108 -3.18 -1.32 15.42
CA ASN A 108 -2.13 -1.85 16.29
C ASN A 108 -0.86 -2.08 15.45
N GLU A 109 -0.25 -0.97 15.01
CA GLU A 109 0.87 -0.94 14.06
C GLU A 109 2.08 -1.71 14.58
N LEU A 110 2.31 -1.67 15.89
CA LEU A 110 3.45 -2.33 16.54
C LEU A 110 3.36 -3.86 16.41
N PHE A 111 2.19 -4.42 16.68
CA PHE A 111 2.01 -5.88 16.66
C PHE A 111 2.10 -6.44 15.23
N GLY A 112 1.52 -5.72 14.27
CA GLY A 112 1.64 -6.03 12.85
C GLY A 112 3.07 -5.93 12.34
N ALA A 113 3.78 -4.84 12.67
CA ALA A 113 5.15 -4.61 12.25
C ALA A 113 6.13 -5.67 12.79
N ILE A 114 5.97 -6.06 14.06
CA ILE A 114 6.79 -7.12 14.66
C ILE A 114 6.55 -8.45 13.95
N ALA A 115 5.28 -8.80 13.69
CA ALA A 115 4.96 -10.04 12.98
C ALA A 115 5.54 -10.04 11.55
N VAL A 116 5.44 -8.90 10.84
CA VAL A 116 6.02 -8.73 9.49
C VAL A 116 7.53 -8.88 9.49
N ALA A 117 8.23 -8.32 10.48
CA ALA A 117 9.67 -8.47 10.62
C ALA A 117 10.06 -9.93 10.93
N ALA A 118 9.25 -10.62 11.73
CA ALA A 118 9.51 -12.00 12.14
C ALA A 118 9.27 -13.03 11.02
N MET A 119 8.33 -12.79 10.09
CA MET A 119 7.96 -13.76 9.05
C MET A 119 9.13 -14.16 8.13
N PRO A 120 9.94 -13.24 7.55
CA PRO A 120 11.08 -13.61 6.71
C PRO A 120 12.17 -14.35 7.47
N ILE A 121 12.34 -14.04 8.77
CA ILE A 121 13.31 -14.71 9.65
C ILE A 121 12.82 -16.13 9.95
N ALA A 122 11.53 -16.30 10.29
CA ALA A 122 10.95 -17.60 10.56
C ALA A 122 10.96 -18.51 9.32
N ALA A 123 10.70 -17.94 8.13
CA ALA A 123 10.88 -18.59 6.84
C ALA A 123 12.32 -19.07 6.60
N ALA A 124 13.32 -18.32 7.09
CA ALA A 124 14.72 -18.69 6.98
C ALA A 124 15.20 -19.70 8.02
N VAL A 125 14.51 -19.90 9.15
CA VAL A 125 14.95 -20.85 10.18
C VAL A 125 14.17 -22.16 10.10
N ALA A 126 12.86 -22.07 9.89
CA ALA A 126 11.93 -23.20 10.00
C ALA A 126 11.09 -23.43 8.73
N ASP A 127 11.54 -22.89 7.59
CA ASP A 127 10.94 -23.05 6.27
C ASP A 127 9.44 -22.71 6.27
N LEU A 128 8.63 -23.46 5.52
CA LEU A 128 7.18 -23.25 5.43
C LEU A 128 6.46 -23.42 6.77
N LYS A 129 6.95 -24.31 7.64
CA LYS A 129 6.38 -24.54 8.97
C LYS A 129 6.54 -23.29 9.84
N GLY A 130 7.72 -22.66 9.83
CA GLY A 130 7.99 -21.41 10.54
C GLY A 130 7.13 -20.25 10.05
N LEU A 131 6.95 -20.12 8.74
CA LEU A 131 6.09 -19.09 8.19
C LEU A 131 4.61 -19.28 8.59
N ALA A 132 4.12 -20.53 8.52
CA ALA A 132 2.77 -20.87 8.92
C ALA A 132 2.52 -20.65 10.42
N THR A 133 3.49 -20.96 11.29
CA THR A 133 3.35 -20.71 12.74
C THR A 133 3.28 -19.22 13.05
N VAL A 134 4.13 -18.39 12.45
CA VAL A 134 4.06 -16.92 12.65
C VAL A 134 2.74 -16.35 12.12
N ALA A 135 2.26 -16.82 10.98
CA ALA A 135 0.94 -16.41 10.45
C ALA A 135 -0.21 -16.85 11.37
N ALA A 136 -0.17 -18.07 11.91
CA ALA A 136 -1.16 -18.55 12.87
C ALA A 136 -1.12 -17.74 14.18
N VAL A 137 0.06 -17.47 14.72
CA VAL A 137 0.25 -16.65 15.93
C VAL A 137 -0.28 -15.24 15.71
N LEU A 138 -0.03 -14.63 14.54
CA LEU A 138 -0.59 -13.34 14.18
C LEU A 138 -2.12 -13.36 14.21
N ILE A 139 -2.76 -14.37 13.61
CA ILE A 139 -4.23 -14.50 13.59
C ILE A 139 -4.77 -14.69 15.00
N VAL A 140 -4.18 -15.59 15.79
CA VAL A 140 -4.57 -15.85 17.18
C VAL A 140 -4.43 -14.60 18.03
N ALA A 141 -3.32 -13.88 17.90
CA ALA A 141 -3.09 -12.64 18.63
C ALA A 141 -4.05 -11.53 18.21
N ALA A 142 -4.35 -11.40 16.91
CA ALA A 142 -5.36 -10.46 16.41
C ALA A 142 -6.77 -10.80 16.94
N LEU A 143 -7.09 -12.08 17.04
CA LEU A 143 -8.37 -12.56 17.57
C LEU A 143 -8.46 -12.35 19.09
N LEU A 144 -7.42 -12.72 19.85
CA LEU A 144 -7.33 -12.47 21.28
C LEU A 144 -7.42 -10.98 21.58
N TRP A 145 -6.72 -10.14 20.82
CA TRP A 145 -6.81 -8.69 20.95
C TRP A 145 -8.25 -8.19 20.71
N HIS A 146 -8.91 -8.70 19.67
CA HIS A 146 -10.30 -8.36 19.37
C HIS A 146 -11.28 -8.81 20.49
N LEU A 147 -11.06 -9.99 21.06
CA LEU A 147 -11.90 -10.54 22.13
C LEU A 147 -11.70 -9.82 23.47
N LEU A 148 -10.45 -9.48 23.82
CA LEU A 148 -10.11 -8.81 25.08
C LEU A 148 -10.55 -7.34 25.07
N PHE A 149 -10.51 -6.69 23.91
CA PHE A 149 -10.88 -5.28 23.75
C PHE A 149 -12.11 -5.16 22.83
N ALA A 150 -13.29 -5.53 23.35
CA ALA A 150 -14.59 -5.46 22.67
C ALA A 150 -14.98 -4.06 22.11
N ARG A 151 -14.18 -3.02 22.37
CA ARG A 151 -14.31 -1.66 21.80
C ARG A 151 -13.49 -1.39 20.54
N VAL A 152 -12.65 -2.34 20.09
CA VAL A 152 -11.84 -2.16 18.88
C VAL A 152 -12.71 -2.43 17.65
N ARG A 153 -12.76 -1.47 16.71
CA ARG A 153 -13.49 -1.64 15.45
C ARG A 153 -12.89 -2.83 14.70
N THR A 154 -13.74 -3.73 14.21
CA THR A 154 -13.33 -4.88 13.37
C THR A 154 -12.50 -4.46 12.17
N SER A 155 -12.69 -3.22 11.68
CA SER A 155 -11.88 -2.61 10.62
C SER A 155 -10.39 -2.52 10.94
N ASP A 156 -10.03 -2.29 12.21
CA ASP A 156 -8.66 -1.98 12.59
C ASP A 156 -7.85 -3.27 12.68
N THR A 157 -8.42 -4.31 13.30
CA THR A 157 -7.84 -5.65 13.32
C THR A 157 -7.70 -6.23 11.91
N ALA A 158 -8.71 -6.03 11.06
CA ALA A 158 -8.67 -6.48 9.67
C ALA A 158 -7.52 -5.81 8.89
N THR A 159 -7.28 -4.50 9.09
CA THR A 159 -6.15 -3.80 8.45
C THR A 159 -4.79 -4.32 8.91
N THR A 160 -4.64 -4.65 10.20
CA THR A 160 -3.38 -5.18 10.74
C THR A 160 -3.06 -6.55 10.13
N VAL A 161 -4.05 -7.47 10.16
CA VAL A 161 -3.91 -8.82 9.58
C VAL A 161 -3.68 -8.74 8.09
N PHE A 162 -4.44 -7.90 7.37
CA PHE A 162 -4.28 -7.71 5.94
C PHE A 162 -2.88 -7.19 5.60
N GLY A 163 -2.39 -6.15 6.27
CA GLY A 163 -1.05 -5.61 6.02
C GLY A 163 0.05 -6.65 6.27
N ALA A 164 -0.08 -7.43 7.34
CA ALA A 164 0.91 -8.44 7.68
C ALA A 164 0.90 -9.66 6.74
N VAL A 165 -0.28 -10.13 6.32
CA VAL A 165 -0.38 -11.19 5.31
C VAL A 165 0.04 -10.68 3.93
N TYR A 166 -0.41 -9.49 3.53
CA TYR A 166 -0.09 -8.96 2.21
C TYR A 166 1.39 -8.65 2.05
N VAL A 167 2.04 -8.05 3.05
CA VAL A 167 3.46 -7.67 2.97
C VAL A 167 4.36 -8.78 3.49
N GLY A 168 4.19 -9.19 4.74
CA GLY A 168 5.08 -10.13 5.41
C GLY A 168 5.04 -11.54 4.81
N PHE A 169 3.85 -12.09 4.59
CA PHE A 169 3.71 -13.46 4.08
C PHE A 169 4.16 -13.57 2.61
N THR A 170 3.84 -12.59 1.76
CA THR A 170 4.26 -12.60 0.35
C THR A 170 5.77 -12.42 0.19
N LEU A 171 6.41 -11.50 0.93
CA LEU A 171 7.86 -11.33 0.87
C LEU A 171 8.60 -12.56 1.41
N SER A 172 8.04 -13.22 2.43
CA SER A 172 8.64 -14.44 2.99
C SER A 172 8.67 -15.60 2.00
N HIS A 173 7.76 -15.65 1.02
CA HIS A 173 7.83 -16.66 -0.05
C HIS A 173 9.07 -16.50 -0.92
N LEU A 174 9.58 -15.28 -1.11
CA LEU A 174 10.84 -15.06 -1.84
C LEU A 174 12.03 -15.70 -1.13
N VAL A 175 12.01 -15.71 0.21
CA VAL A 175 13.02 -16.40 1.03
C VAL A 175 12.91 -17.93 0.86
N LEU A 176 11.68 -18.47 0.85
CA LEU A 176 11.45 -19.90 0.63
C LEU A 176 11.92 -20.33 -0.77
N LEU A 177 11.61 -19.55 -1.81
CA LEU A 177 12.02 -19.84 -3.19
C LEU A 177 13.54 -19.98 -3.32
N ARG A 178 14.31 -19.19 -2.55
CA ARG A 178 15.77 -19.28 -2.53
C ARG A 178 16.30 -20.58 -1.91
N ARG A 179 15.51 -21.26 -1.08
CA ARG A 179 15.88 -22.54 -0.45
C ARG A 179 15.57 -23.76 -1.30
N LEU A 180 14.73 -23.64 -2.33
CA LEU A 180 14.47 -24.78 -3.19
C LEU A 180 15.76 -25.17 -3.93
N PRO A 181 16.22 -26.42 -3.80
CA PRO A 181 17.30 -26.92 -4.66
C PRO A 181 16.76 -26.97 -6.09
N LEU A 182 17.47 -26.31 -7.01
CA LEU A 182 17.25 -26.48 -8.44
C LEU A 182 17.64 -27.92 -8.77
N ALA A 183 16.65 -28.78 -9.00
CA ALA A 183 16.82 -30.17 -9.45
C ALA A 183 17.20 -30.21 -10.94
#